data_AF-A0A1S8L181-F1
#
_entry.id   AF-A0A1S8L181-F1
#
_cell.length_a   1.000
_cell.length_b   1.000
_cell.length_c   1.000
_cell.angle_alpha   90.00
_cell.angle_beta   90.00
_cell.angle_gamma   90.00
#
_symmetry.space_group_name_H-M   'P 1'
#
loop_
_entity.id
_entity.type
_entity.pdbx_description
1 polymer ?
#
loop_
_entity_poly.entity_id
_entity_poly.type
_entity_poly.pdbx_seq_one_letter_code
_entity_poly.pdbx_strand_id
1 'polypeptide(L)' 'MLMHWGAFTLAFHGWSEPIERALLEAKKSEVNLVVPKIGKTLFIDSELNTSICSWWK' A
#
# COMPACT_ATOMS: atom_id res chain seq x y z
N MET A 1 -0.99 -3.35 6.49
CA MET A 1 -0.95 -1.95 6.02
C MET A 1 0.45 -1.63 5.56
N LEU A 2 0.63 -1.07 4.37
CA LEU A 2 1.95 -0.69 3.87
C LEU A 2 2.36 0.67 4.46
N MET A 3 3.56 0.74 5.04
CA MET A 3 4.13 1.94 5.66
C MET A 3 5.61 2.08 5.26
N HIS A 4 6.22 3.22 5.59
CA HIS A 4 7.65 3.49 5.36
C HIS A 4 8.04 3.59 3.87
N TRP A 5 7.09 4.03 3.04
CA TRP A 5 7.25 4.21 1.59
C TRP A 5 6.53 5.49 1.14
N GLY A 6 6.97 6.07 0.01
CA GLY A 6 6.29 7.18 -0.66
C GLY A 6 6.57 8.58 -0.10
N ALA A 7 7.42 8.71 0.93
CA ALA A 7 7.78 9.99 1.55
C ALA A 7 9.25 10.38 1.36
N PHE A 8 10.19 9.45 1.59
CA PHE A 8 11.64 9.72 1.54
C PHE A 8 12.37 8.71 0.68
N THR A 9 13.42 9.16 -0.01
CA THR A 9 14.34 8.29 -0.77
C THR A 9 15.40 7.71 0.17
N LEU A 10 15.16 6.51 0.68
CA LEU A 10 16.06 5.80 1.61
C LEU A 10 16.68 4.53 1.00
N ALA A 11 16.38 4.23 -0.26
CA ALA A 11 16.89 3.07 -0.99
C ALA A 11 16.99 3.38 -2.50
N PHE A 12 17.68 2.51 -3.25
CA PHE A 12 18.02 2.73 -4.67
C PHE A 12 16.92 2.32 -5.67
N HIS A 13 15.84 1.70 -5.22
CA HIS A 13 14.75 1.28 -6.11
C HIS A 13 13.84 2.47 -6.49
N GLY A 14 13.10 2.32 -7.60
CA GLY A 14 12.08 3.28 -7.98
C GLY A 14 11.02 3.45 -6.89
N TRP A 15 10.43 4.63 -6.78
CA TRP A 15 9.48 4.90 -5.70
C TRP A 15 8.21 4.05 -5.82
N SER A 16 7.72 3.66 -7.00
CA SER A 16 6.54 2.79 -7.14
C SER A 16 6.82 1.29 -6.93
N GLU A 17 8.09 0.88 -6.96
CA GLU A 17 8.49 -0.54 -6.96
C GLU A 17 8.08 -1.31 -5.68
N PRO A 18 8.19 -0.74 -4.45
CA PRO A 18 7.77 -1.42 -3.23
C PRO A 18 6.29 -1.79 -3.21
N ILE A 19 5.41 -0.89 -3.65
CA ILE A 19 3.97 -1.13 -3.64
C ILE A 19 3.56 -2.12 -4.73
N GLU A 20 4.18 -2.05 -5.91
CA GLU A 20 3.94 -3.03 -6.98
C GLU A 20 4.31 -4.46 -6.54
N ARG A 21 5.45 -4.62 -5.86
CA ARG A 21 5.85 -5.91 -5.30
C ARG A 21 4.95 -6.38 -4.18
N ALA A 22 4.58 -5.49 -3.26
CA ALA A 22 3.67 -5.83 -2.17
C ALA A 22 2.29 -6.27 -2.68
N LEU A 23 1.77 -5.64 -3.74
CA LEU A 23 0.50 -6.05 -4.37
C LEU A 23 0.57 -7.44 -4.98
N LEU A 24 1.68 -7.76 -5.66
CA LEU A 24 1.89 -9.09 -6.22
C LEU A 24 1.93 -10.17 -5.13
N GLU A 25 2.66 -9.93 -4.03
CA GLU A 25 2.73 -10.91 -2.95
C GLU A 25 1.44 -11.00 -2.13
N ALA A 26 0.75 -9.88 -1.89
CA ALA A 26 -0.55 -9.91 -1.22
C ALA A 26 -1.58 -10.76 -1.99
N LYS A 27 -1.58 -10.65 -3.33
CA LYS A 27 -2.42 -11.47 -4.20
C LYS A 27 -2.04 -12.96 -4.11
N LYS A 28 -0.74 -13.28 -4.10
CA LYS A 28 -0.26 -14.67 -4.00
C LYS A 28 -0.56 -15.31 -2.65
N SER A 29 -0.49 -14.53 -1.57
CA SER A 29 -0.74 -14.99 -0.21
C SER A 29 -2.21 -14.90 0.21
N GLU A 30 -3.10 -14.44 -0.68
CA GLU A 30 -4.54 -14.25 -0.40
C GLU A 30 -4.80 -13.39 0.84
N VAL A 31 -3.98 -12.34 1.04
CA VAL A 31 -4.11 -11.41 2.17
C VAL A 31 -4.59 -10.03 1.71
N ASN A 32 -5.36 -9.36 2.56
CA ASN A 32 -5.80 -8.00 2.32
C ASN A 32 -4.64 -7.00 2.54
N LEU A 33 -4.27 -6.27 1.48
CA LEU A 33 -3.28 -5.20 1.54
C LEU A 33 -3.95 -3.83 1.59
N VAL A 34 -3.72 -3.11 2.68
CA VAL A 34 -4.23 -1.76 2.91
C VAL A 34 -3.18 -0.73 2.51
N VAL A 35 -3.53 0.16 1.58
CA VAL A 35 -2.65 1.16 0.95
C VAL A 35 -3.32 2.54 0.97
N PRO A 36 -3.40 3.22 2.13
CA PRO A 36 -4.04 4.52 2.21
C PRO A 36 -3.24 5.56 1.42
N LYS A 37 -3.94 6.53 0.82
CA LYS A 37 -3.29 7.75 0.34
C LYS A 37 -2.68 8.48 1.54
N ILE A 38 -1.52 9.11 1.35
CA ILE A 38 -0.89 9.93 2.40
C ILE A 38 -1.90 10.96 2.94
N GLY A 39 -2.07 10.99 4.26
CA GLY A 39 -3.04 11.86 4.95
C GLY A 39 -4.48 11.32 5.01
N LYS A 40 -4.79 10.15 4.43
CA LYS A 40 -6.11 9.53 4.54
C LYS A 40 -6.30 8.86 5.90
N THR A 41 -7.34 9.27 6.63
CA THR A 41 -7.82 8.56 7.82
C THR A 41 -8.61 7.31 7.41
N LEU A 42 -8.38 6.20 8.10
CA LEU A 42 -9.11 4.95 7.94
C LEU A 42 -9.71 4.53 9.29
N PHE A 43 -10.94 4.05 9.27
CA PHE A 43 -11.56 3.35 10.40
C PHE A 43 -11.21 1.88 10.30
N ILE A 44 -10.70 1.28 11.38
CA ILE A 44 -10.39 -0.15 11.43
C ILE A 44 -11.59 -0.84 12.07
N ASP A 45 -12.44 -1.41 11.23
CA ASP A 45 -13.60 -2.22 11.62
C ASP A 45 -13.62 -3.54 10.85
N SER A 46 -14.64 -4.36 11.09
CA SER A 46 -14.79 -5.68 10.46
C SER A 46 -15.01 -5.61 8.94
N GLU A 47 -15.37 -4.45 8.40
CA GLU A 47 -15.68 -4.22 6.99
C GLU A 47 -14.64 -3.31 6.33
N LEU A 48 -13.35 -3.45 6.69
CA LEU A 48 -12.26 -2.71 6.05
C LEU A 48 -12.08 -3.11 4.57
N ASN A 49 -13.04 -2.71 3.74
CA ASN A 49 -13.10 -2.84 2.29
C ASN A 49 -12.43 -1.63 1.68
N THR A 50 -11.11 -1.54 1.83
CA THR A 50 -10.35 -0.50 1.15
C THR A 50 -10.18 -0.87 -0.32
N SER A 51 -10.96 -0.20 -1.20
CA SER A 51 -10.65 -0.20 -2.63
C SER A 51 -9.24 0.36 -2.85
N ILE A 52 -8.38 -0.46 -3.44
CA ILE A 52 -7.00 -0.09 -3.74
C ILE A 52 -7.03 0.87 -4.93
N CYS A 53 -6.89 2.17 -4.65
CA CYS A 53 -6.66 3.19 -5.66
C CYS A 53 -5.15 3.32 -5.89
N SER A 54 -4.68 3.30 -7.15
CA SER A 54 -3.27 3.46 -7.51
C SER A 54 -2.80 4.92 -7.39
N TRP A 55 -2.95 5.53 -6.20
CA TRP A 55 -2.64 6.93 -5.96
C TRP A 55 -1.15 7.28 -6.09
N TRP A 56 -0.28 6.26 -6.07
CA TRP A 56 1.16 6.36 -6.26
C TRP A 56 1.59 6.30 -7.73
N LYS A 57 0.64 6.38 -8.66
CA LYS A 57 0.94 6.59 -10.06
C LYS A 57 0.93 8.08 -10.37
#